data_AF-A0A7G9FMK9-F1
#
_entry.id   AF-A0A7G9FMK9-F1
#
_cell.length_a   1.000
_cell.length_b   1.000
_cell.length_c   1.000
_cell.angle_alpha   90.00
_cell.angle_beta   90.00
_cell.angle_gamma   90.00
#
_symmetry.space_group_name_H-M   'P 1'
#
loop_
_entity.id
_entity.type
_entity.pdbx_description
1 polymer ?
#
loop_
_entity_poly.entity_id
_entity_poly.type
_entity_poly.pdbx_seq_one_letter_code
_entity_poly.pdbx_strand_id
1 'polypeptide(L)'
;MIYEKMIETENSDPMRTAWTDYRQTLTSYVLEGIESYYRRAHLARQGKLRDQAFTLEADVPLEAKPVVAIWGAGRCNDLDLEMLAPYVRFVLIDRTMEDIQAARARYGLSEAQCVCVDLRFWEIYEEEERFFETLLANGDDLHLSEYLRQVMESVAEQQPTFAGYEKAFDFSVVCGLASQLNARFAGLLQLYGKDLRRLPRTAAMMKEMNVQAAGRLMDAIMVTTSGAVFAANEIYAALPAREERLAEYAQIWTEEWEQLLTAKTETQILPEDVEGITCQVAGSREFELHLMQAQKAGKLVFRHRSGCVWPFSEEKYYFMDVLTAYFINKEIK
;
A
#
# COMPACT_ATOMS: atom_id res chain seq x y z
N MET A 1 4.78 9.16 28.05
CA MET A 1 5.40 9.23 26.72
C MET A 1 4.29 9.43 25.71
N ILE A 2 4.48 10.33 24.74
CA ILE A 2 3.57 10.56 23.62
C ILE A 2 3.44 9.29 22.77
N TYR A 3 4.50 8.50 22.65
CA TYR A 3 4.49 7.23 21.91
C TYR A 3 3.33 6.31 22.30
N GLU A 4 3.10 6.07 23.59
CA GLU A 4 2.02 5.21 24.09
C GLU A 4 0.64 5.67 23.60
N LYS A 5 0.41 6.99 23.67
CA LYS A 5 -0.86 7.58 23.23
C LYS A 5 -1.02 7.49 21.71
N MET A 6 0.08 7.53 20.96
CA MET A 6 0.06 7.39 19.50
C MET A 6 -0.37 5.96 19.14
N ILE A 7 0.23 4.93 19.76
CA ILE A 7 -0.12 3.52 19.56
C ILE A 7 -1.59 3.24 19.93
N GLU A 8 -2.08 3.77 21.05
CA GLU A 8 -3.49 3.63 21.46
C GLU A 8 -4.48 4.14 20.39
N THR A 9 -4.08 5.13 19.58
CA THR A 9 -4.91 5.70 18.51
C THR A 9 -4.77 5.01 17.15
N GLU A 10 -3.71 4.19 16.95
CA GLU A 10 -3.38 3.59 15.64
C GLU A 10 -4.30 2.43 15.22
N ASN A 11 -5.22 1.95 16.06
CA ASN A 11 -6.06 0.78 15.74
C ASN A 11 -7.47 0.86 16.36
N SER A 12 -8.15 1.99 16.19
CA SER A 12 -9.51 2.12 16.72
C SER A 12 -10.54 1.45 15.79
N ASP A 13 -11.09 0.31 16.23
CA ASP A 13 -12.25 -0.35 15.60
C ASP A 13 -13.45 0.59 15.30
N PRO A 14 -13.69 1.71 16.04
CA PRO A 14 -14.69 2.71 15.68
C PRO A 14 -14.58 3.29 14.26
N MET A 15 -13.41 3.30 13.63
CA MET A 15 -13.24 3.82 12.26
C MET A 15 -13.82 2.89 11.19
N ARG A 16 -14.11 1.62 11.51
CA ARG A 16 -14.57 0.63 10.52
C ARG A 16 -15.90 1.03 9.86
N THR A 17 -16.84 1.57 10.63
CA THR A 17 -18.14 2.02 10.12
C THR A 17 -17.98 3.27 9.25
N ALA A 18 -17.15 4.22 9.71
CA ALA A 18 -16.90 5.46 9.00
C ALA A 18 -16.27 5.23 7.61
N TRP A 19 -15.48 4.17 7.45
CA TRP A 19 -14.76 3.87 6.20
C TRP A 19 -15.44 2.82 5.32
N THR A 20 -16.74 2.57 5.50
CA THR A 20 -17.45 1.52 4.74
C THR A 20 -17.42 1.78 3.24
N ASP A 21 -17.77 3.00 2.82
CA ASP A 21 -17.83 3.35 1.39
C ASP A 21 -16.44 3.30 0.74
N TYR A 22 -15.41 3.81 1.45
CA TYR A 22 -14.01 3.69 1.04
C TYR A 22 -13.62 2.22 0.83
N ARG A 23 -13.86 1.40 1.85
CA ARG A 23 -13.50 -0.01 1.88
C ARG A 23 -14.18 -0.77 0.74
N GLN A 24 -15.48 -0.58 0.53
CA GLN A 24 -16.23 -1.23 -0.54
C GLN A 24 -15.80 -0.78 -1.93
N THR A 25 -15.49 0.52 -2.10
CA THR A 25 -15.02 1.06 -3.38
C THR A 25 -13.66 0.49 -3.75
N LEU A 26 -12.71 0.51 -2.81
CA LEU A 26 -11.38 -0.05 -3.03
C LEU A 26 -11.41 -1.56 -3.27
N THR A 27 -12.31 -2.26 -2.57
CA THR A 27 -12.49 -3.71 -2.74
C THR A 27 -13.08 -4.04 -4.11
N SER A 28 -14.07 -3.28 -4.57
CA SER A 28 -14.64 -3.42 -5.92
C SER A 28 -13.57 -3.20 -6.99
N TYR A 29 -12.73 -2.18 -6.81
CA TYR A 29 -11.61 -1.91 -7.72
C TYR A 29 -10.65 -3.11 -7.85
N VAL A 30 -10.25 -3.69 -6.71
CA VAL A 30 -9.40 -4.88 -6.69
C VAL A 30 -10.08 -6.07 -7.37
N LEU A 31 -11.36 -6.32 -7.05
CA LEU A 31 -12.14 -7.43 -7.62
C LEU A 31 -12.24 -7.31 -9.15
N GLU A 32 -12.62 -6.14 -9.67
CA GLU A 32 -12.71 -5.89 -11.11
C GLU A 32 -11.39 -6.14 -11.82
N GLY A 33 -10.28 -5.71 -11.21
CA GLY A 33 -8.94 -5.94 -11.74
C GLY A 33 -8.55 -7.42 -11.78
N ILE A 34 -8.90 -8.18 -10.74
CA ILE A 34 -8.67 -9.64 -10.65
C ILE A 34 -9.52 -10.37 -11.70
N GLU A 35 -10.81 -10.09 -11.77
CA GLU A 35 -11.72 -10.70 -12.75
C GLU A 35 -11.29 -10.39 -14.18
N SER A 36 -10.93 -9.14 -14.45
CA SER A 36 -10.43 -8.69 -15.75
C SER A 36 -9.16 -9.45 -16.17
N TYR A 37 -8.25 -9.71 -15.22
CA TYR A 37 -7.06 -10.54 -15.46
C TYR A 37 -7.45 -11.97 -15.83
N TYR A 38 -8.22 -12.63 -14.98
CA TYR A 38 -8.56 -14.04 -15.16
C TYR A 38 -9.44 -14.30 -16.37
N ARG A 39 -10.39 -13.40 -16.66
CA ARG A 39 -11.22 -13.47 -17.87
C ARG A 39 -10.36 -13.41 -19.12
N ARG A 40 -9.37 -12.53 -19.20
CA ARG A 40 -8.43 -12.48 -20.34
C ARG A 40 -7.59 -13.75 -20.46
N ALA A 41 -7.07 -14.26 -19.34
CA ALA A 41 -6.29 -15.50 -19.35
C ALA A 41 -7.14 -16.70 -19.81
N HIS A 42 -8.38 -16.80 -19.33
CA HIS A 42 -9.36 -17.81 -19.73
C HIS A 42 -9.67 -17.73 -21.23
N LEU A 43 -9.99 -16.53 -21.72
CA LEU A 43 -10.26 -16.26 -23.14
C LEU A 43 -9.09 -16.64 -24.05
N ALA A 44 -7.87 -16.27 -23.67
CA ALA A 44 -6.66 -16.60 -24.41
C ALA A 44 -6.46 -18.13 -24.49
N ARG A 45 -6.65 -18.86 -23.38
CA ARG A 45 -6.56 -20.33 -23.35
C ARG A 45 -7.60 -21.01 -24.24
N GLN A 46 -8.79 -20.42 -24.37
CA GLN A 46 -9.87 -20.96 -25.21
C GLN A 46 -9.83 -20.48 -26.67
N GLY A 47 -8.87 -19.62 -27.04
CA GLY A 47 -8.83 -18.98 -28.36
C GLY A 47 -10.08 -18.12 -28.65
N LYS A 48 -10.77 -17.65 -27.61
CA LYS A 48 -11.98 -16.83 -27.72
C LYS A 48 -11.65 -15.37 -27.50
N LEU A 49 -12.39 -14.48 -28.18
CA LEU A 49 -12.28 -13.03 -28.01
C LEU A 49 -13.28 -12.47 -26.98
N ARG A 50 -14.36 -13.22 -26.70
CA ARG A 50 -15.41 -12.85 -25.73
C ARG A 50 -15.99 -14.10 -25.09
N ASP A 51 -16.25 -13.99 -23.79
CA ASP A 51 -16.99 -14.98 -23.00
C ASP A 51 -17.67 -14.18 -21.89
N GLN A 52 -19.00 -14.12 -21.95
CA GLN A 52 -19.81 -13.37 -21.00
C GLN A 52 -20.25 -14.24 -19.80
N ALA A 53 -19.92 -15.55 -19.80
CA ALA A 53 -20.44 -16.48 -18.81
C ALA A 53 -19.43 -16.86 -17.70
N PHE A 54 -18.12 -16.66 -17.91
CA PHE A 54 -17.11 -17.02 -16.92
C PHE A 54 -17.07 -16.06 -15.72
N THR A 55 -17.15 -16.62 -14.51
CA THR A 55 -16.95 -15.91 -13.23
C THR A 55 -16.05 -16.74 -12.32
N LEU A 56 -15.16 -16.07 -11.57
CA LEU A 56 -14.29 -16.77 -10.61
C LEU A 56 -15.07 -17.43 -9.47
N GLU A 57 -16.20 -16.84 -9.09
CA GLU A 57 -17.05 -17.34 -8.01
C GLU A 57 -17.68 -18.69 -8.33
N ALA A 58 -18.28 -18.83 -9.51
CA ALA A 58 -19.02 -20.03 -9.88
C ALA A 58 -18.15 -21.13 -10.50
N ASP A 59 -17.13 -20.74 -11.28
CA ASP A 59 -16.44 -21.67 -12.18
C ASP A 59 -15.11 -22.19 -11.63
N VAL A 60 -14.60 -21.64 -10.51
CA VAL A 60 -13.30 -22.01 -9.94
C VAL A 60 -13.45 -22.55 -8.52
N PRO A 61 -13.05 -23.82 -8.26
CA PRO A 61 -13.11 -24.38 -6.91
C PRO A 61 -12.10 -23.70 -5.99
N LEU A 62 -12.37 -23.69 -4.67
CA LEU A 62 -11.62 -22.89 -3.67
C LEU A 62 -10.09 -23.09 -3.76
N GLU A 63 -9.62 -24.32 -3.91
CA GLU A 63 -8.21 -24.68 -4.01
C GLU A 63 -7.52 -24.14 -5.26
N ALA A 64 -8.28 -23.87 -6.32
CA ALA A 64 -7.80 -23.28 -7.57
C ALA A 64 -8.08 -21.77 -7.65
N LYS A 65 -8.73 -21.18 -6.64
CA LYS A 65 -8.94 -19.73 -6.58
C LYS A 65 -7.61 -19.01 -6.42
N PRO A 66 -7.47 -17.83 -7.05
CA PRO A 66 -6.28 -17.02 -6.94
C PRO A 66 -5.92 -16.71 -5.49
N VAL A 67 -4.62 -16.66 -5.22
CA VAL A 67 -4.08 -16.25 -3.93
C VAL A 67 -3.80 -14.75 -3.95
N VAL A 68 -4.49 -14.00 -3.10
CA VAL A 68 -4.32 -12.54 -2.92
C VAL A 68 -3.59 -12.28 -1.61
N ALA A 69 -2.39 -11.73 -1.69
CA ALA A 69 -1.64 -11.24 -0.55
C ALA A 69 -2.02 -9.79 -0.22
N ILE A 70 -2.43 -9.53 1.02
CA ILE A 70 -2.72 -8.18 1.51
C ILE A 70 -1.56 -7.78 2.43
N TRP A 71 -0.78 -6.79 2.00
CA TRP A 71 0.41 -6.32 2.71
C TRP A 71 0.04 -5.20 3.68
N GLY A 72 0.52 -5.30 4.93
CA GLY A 72 0.13 -4.35 5.98
C GLY A 72 -1.34 -4.51 6.32
N ALA A 73 -1.78 -5.76 6.41
CA ALA A 73 -3.20 -6.08 6.50
C ALA A 73 -3.83 -5.55 7.78
N GLY A 74 -3.08 -5.38 8.87
CA GLY A 74 -3.59 -4.97 10.18
C GLY A 74 -4.88 -5.71 10.53
N ARG A 75 -5.93 -4.95 10.86
CA ARG A 75 -7.29 -5.48 11.09
C ARG A 75 -8.19 -5.54 9.84
N CYS A 76 -7.60 -5.35 8.66
CA CYS A 76 -8.24 -5.26 7.34
C CYS A 76 -9.36 -4.21 7.31
N ASN A 77 -9.02 -2.96 7.67
CA ASN A 77 -9.98 -1.86 7.67
C ASN A 77 -10.16 -1.24 6.27
N ASP A 78 -9.15 -1.36 5.41
CA ASP A 78 -9.12 -0.80 4.05
C ASP A 78 -9.83 -1.69 3.01
N LEU A 79 -10.00 -2.99 3.29
CA LEU A 79 -10.61 -3.96 2.38
C LEU A 79 -11.74 -4.76 3.01
N ASP A 80 -12.81 -4.97 2.25
CA ASP A 80 -13.94 -5.81 2.62
C ASP A 80 -13.66 -7.25 2.19
N LEU A 81 -13.17 -8.06 3.13
CA LEU A 81 -12.82 -9.44 2.80
C LEU A 81 -14.07 -10.27 2.48
N GLU A 82 -15.25 -9.90 2.98
CA GLU A 82 -16.50 -10.61 2.68
C GLU A 82 -16.84 -10.53 1.18
N MET A 83 -16.63 -9.36 0.57
CA MET A 83 -16.84 -9.16 -0.86
C MET A 83 -15.86 -9.96 -1.73
N LEU A 84 -14.60 -10.13 -1.29
CA LEU A 84 -13.56 -10.82 -2.07
C LEU A 84 -13.53 -12.34 -1.85
N ALA A 85 -13.95 -12.83 -0.66
CA ALA A 85 -13.84 -14.24 -0.26
C ALA A 85 -14.49 -15.24 -1.24
N PRO A 86 -15.59 -14.91 -1.95
CA PRO A 86 -16.15 -15.80 -2.96
C PRO A 86 -15.24 -15.99 -4.18
N TYR A 87 -14.26 -15.12 -4.42
CA TYR A 87 -13.47 -15.10 -5.66
C TYR A 87 -12.02 -15.55 -5.46
N VAL A 88 -11.50 -15.45 -4.22
CA VAL A 88 -10.06 -15.58 -3.95
C VAL A 88 -9.79 -16.36 -2.65
N ARG A 89 -8.53 -16.76 -2.46
CA ARG A 89 -7.95 -17.11 -1.16
C ARG A 89 -7.03 -15.99 -0.72
N PHE A 90 -6.94 -15.74 0.58
CA PHE A 90 -6.16 -14.65 1.14
C PHE A 90 -4.87 -15.13 1.80
N VAL A 91 -3.87 -14.27 1.74
CA VAL A 91 -2.72 -14.27 2.64
C VAL A 91 -2.67 -12.88 3.28
N LEU A 92 -3.01 -12.80 4.57
CA LEU A 92 -2.89 -11.55 5.33
C LEU A 92 -1.47 -11.45 5.87
N ILE A 93 -0.78 -10.37 5.51
CA ILE A 93 0.61 -10.13 5.88
C ILE A 93 0.68 -8.92 6.80
N ASP A 94 1.11 -9.15 8.03
CA ASP A 94 1.40 -8.09 8.99
C ASP A 94 2.37 -8.59 10.06
N ARG A 95 3.12 -7.68 10.68
CA ARG A 95 3.97 -8.00 11.83
C ARG A 95 3.13 -8.33 13.08
N THR A 96 1.94 -7.74 13.19
CA THR A 96 1.05 -7.97 14.33
C THR A 96 0.13 -9.14 14.04
N MET A 97 0.60 -10.35 14.33
CA MET A 97 -0.16 -11.60 14.12
C MET A 97 -1.55 -11.58 14.76
N GLU A 98 -1.69 -10.96 15.93
CA GLU A 98 -2.97 -10.84 16.64
C GLU A 98 -4.01 -10.05 15.83
N ASP A 99 -3.61 -8.97 15.17
CA ASP A 99 -4.51 -8.11 14.39
C ASP A 99 -5.03 -8.83 13.13
N ILE A 100 -4.16 -9.51 12.39
CA ILE A 100 -4.57 -10.25 11.19
C ILE A 100 -5.36 -11.52 11.52
N GLN A 101 -5.09 -12.16 12.66
CA GLN A 101 -5.90 -13.27 13.16
C GLN A 101 -7.28 -12.78 13.59
N ALA A 102 -7.37 -11.62 14.25
CA ALA A 102 -8.63 -10.99 14.60
C ALA A 102 -9.42 -10.59 13.34
N ALA A 103 -8.77 -10.06 12.30
CA ALA A 103 -9.40 -9.79 11.01
C ALA A 103 -9.98 -11.06 10.38
N ARG A 104 -9.19 -12.14 10.29
CA ARG A 104 -9.64 -13.43 9.75
C ARG A 104 -10.87 -13.95 10.50
N ALA A 105 -10.82 -13.95 11.84
CA ALA A 105 -11.91 -14.41 12.69
C ALA A 105 -13.18 -13.57 12.52
N ARG A 106 -13.02 -12.24 12.43
CA ARG A 106 -14.12 -11.28 12.23
C ARG A 106 -14.90 -11.53 10.94
N TYR A 107 -14.20 -11.88 9.86
CA TYR A 107 -14.83 -12.22 8.57
C TYR A 107 -15.23 -13.71 8.47
N GLY A 108 -15.07 -14.50 9.54
CA GLY A 108 -15.47 -15.92 9.56
C GLY A 108 -14.68 -16.81 8.59
N LEU A 109 -13.47 -16.42 8.21
CA LEU A 109 -12.68 -17.11 7.19
C LEU A 109 -11.91 -18.30 7.80
N SER A 110 -11.98 -19.45 7.14
CA SER A 110 -11.20 -20.64 7.52
C SER A 110 -9.71 -20.52 7.11
N GLU A 111 -8.86 -21.41 7.62
CA GLU A 111 -7.45 -21.50 7.21
C GLU A 111 -7.27 -21.82 5.72
N ALA A 112 -8.21 -22.55 5.12
CA ALA A 112 -8.18 -22.84 3.69
C ALA A 112 -8.50 -21.61 2.83
N GLN A 113 -9.26 -20.66 3.39
CA GLN A 113 -9.66 -19.41 2.73
C GLN A 113 -8.67 -18.27 3.02
N CYS A 114 -8.03 -18.26 4.18
CA CYS A 114 -7.22 -17.15 4.65
C CYS A 114 -6.08 -17.62 5.58
N VAL A 115 -4.85 -17.41 5.13
CA VAL A 115 -3.63 -17.67 5.89
C VAL A 115 -3.07 -16.36 6.44
N CYS A 116 -2.66 -16.36 7.71
CA CYS A 116 -2.03 -15.20 8.36
C CYS A 116 -0.51 -15.43 8.44
N VAL A 117 0.30 -14.48 7.99
CA VAL A 117 1.76 -14.61 7.91
C VAL A 117 2.45 -13.35 8.37
N ASP A 118 3.49 -13.51 9.19
CA ASP A 118 4.48 -12.45 9.45
C ASP A 118 5.61 -12.57 8.42
N LEU A 119 5.58 -11.69 7.39
CA LEU A 119 6.68 -11.53 6.44
C LEU A 119 7.42 -10.24 6.78
N ARG A 120 8.51 -10.35 7.54
CA ARG A 120 9.28 -9.24 8.13
C ARG A 120 10.07 -8.40 7.10
N PHE A 121 9.42 -7.81 6.10
CA PHE A 121 10.13 -7.11 5.02
C PHE A 121 10.77 -5.77 5.44
N TRP A 122 10.28 -5.14 6.52
CA TRP A 122 10.80 -3.88 7.08
C TRP A 122 10.41 -3.77 8.56
N GLU A 123 11.30 -4.17 9.47
CA GLU A 123 11.00 -4.29 10.91
C GLU A 123 11.74 -3.23 11.74
N ILE A 124 11.02 -2.18 12.15
CA ILE A 124 11.49 -1.24 13.18
C ILE A 124 10.87 -1.67 14.52
N TYR A 125 11.74 -2.02 15.47
CA TYR A 125 11.32 -2.42 16.81
C TYR A 125 10.81 -1.21 17.61
N GLU A 126 9.84 -1.48 18.48
CA GLU A 126 9.24 -0.49 19.36
C GLU A 126 10.26 0.21 20.26
N GLU A 127 11.30 -0.51 20.69
CA GLU A 127 12.41 0.03 21.47
C GLU A 127 13.14 1.17 20.74
N GLU A 128 13.28 1.08 19.41
CA GLU A 128 13.94 2.11 18.60
C GLU A 128 13.10 3.39 18.56
N GLU A 129 11.77 3.24 18.46
CA GLU A 129 10.84 4.37 18.42
C GLU A 129 10.74 5.05 19.79
N ARG A 130 10.71 4.26 20.87
CA ARG A 130 10.74 4.76 22.25
C ARG A 130 12.06 5.46 22.57
N PHE A 131 13.19 4.90 22.14
CA PHE A 131 14.48 5.53 22.37
C PHE A 131 14.61 6.83 21.57
N PHE A 132 14.15 6.85 20.31
CA PHE A 132 14.07 8.08 19.53
C PHE A 132 13.28 9.17 20.25
N GLU A 133 12.14 8.84 20.85
CA GLU A 133 11.35 9.78 21.64
C GLU A 133 12.16 10.39 22.80
N THR A 134 13.00 9.60 23.47
CA THR A 134 13.89 10.13 24.53
C THR A 134 14.93 11.11 23.98
N LEU A 135 15.44 10.86 22.77
CA LEU A 135 16.37 11.77 22.10
C LEU A 135 15.70 13.09 21.71
N LEU A 136 14.40 13.11 21.39
CA LEU A 136 13.71 14.32 20.98
C LEU A 136 13.75 15.45 22.00
N ALA A 137 13.91 15.15 23.30
CA ALA A 137 14.00 16.19 24.32
C ALA A 137 15.23 17.10 24.14
N ASN A 138 16.39 16.52 23.80
CA ASN A 138 17.68 17.23 23.81
C ASN A 138 18.53 17.06 22.54
N GLY A 139 18.12 16.19 21.62
CA GLY A 139 18.84 15.89 20.39
C GLY A 139 18.79 17.07 19.41
N ASP A 140 19.97 17.42 18.90
CA ASP A 140 20.10 18.30 17.74
C ASP A 140 19.96 17.50 16.43
N ASP A 141 20.01 18.20 15.30
CA ASP A 141 19.86 17.61 13.97
C ASP A 141 20.90 16.50 13.68
N LEU A 142 22.13 16.65 14.18
CA LEU A 142 23.17 15.64 13.96
C LEU A 142 22.83 14.36 14.72
N HIS A 143 22.56 14.47 16.02
CA HIS A 143 22.30 13.32 16.88
C HIS A 143 21.05 12.55 16.44
N LEU A 144 19.97 13.26 16.07
CA LEU A 144 18.74 12.63 15.57
C LEU A 144 18.99 11.91 14.24
N SER A 145 19.70 12.54 13.31
CA SER A 145 20.03 11.94 12.01
C SER A 145 20.96 10.73 12.12
N GLU A 146 21.94 10.77 13.02
CA GLU A 146 22.88 9.66 13.23
C GLU A 146 22.18 8.45 13.85
N TYR A 147 21.23 8.69 14.76
CA TYR A 147 20.43 7.62 15.33
C TYR A 147 19.51 6.98 14.30
N LEU A 148 18.75 7.77 13.51
CA LEU A 148 17.92 7.24 12.43
C LEU A 148 18.74 6.43 11.41
N ARG A 149 19.98 6.85 11.12
CA ARG A 149 20.90 6.09 10.28
C ARG A 149 21.25 4.72 10.90
N GLN A 150 21.53 4.66 12.21
CA GLN A 150 21.81 3.41 12.91
C GLN A 150 20.61 2.46 12.89
N VAL A 151 19.40 2.98 13.10
CA VAL A 151 18.16 2.21 12.98
C VAL A 151 18.05 1.63 11.56
N MET A 152 18.20 2.47 10.54
CA MET A 152 18.13 2.05 9.15
C MET A 152 19.16 0.96 8.80
N GLU A 153 20.40 1.09 9.29
CA GLU A 153 21.45 0.08 9.11
C GLU A 153 21.08 -1.25 9.78
N SER A 154 20.57 -1.21 11.02
CA SER A 154 20.09 -2.38 11.74
C SER A 154 18.94 -3.10 11.00
N VAL A 155 17.94 -2.35 10.53
CA VAL A 155 16.84 -2.90 9.71
C VAL A 155 17.37 -3.53 8.43
N ALA A 156 18.38 -2.92 7.80
CA ALA A 156 18.96 -3.43 6.59
C ALA A 156 19.75 -4.74 6.78
N GLU A 157 20.35 -4.96 7.94
CA GLU A 157 21.07 -6.21 8.28
C GLU A 157 20.12 -7.38 8.56
N GLN A 158 18.91 -7.11 9.07
CA GLN A 158 17.96 -8.14 9.49
C GLN A 158 17.01 -8.62 8.38
N GLN A 159 17.33 -8.30 7.12
CA GLN A 159 16.43 -8.54 6.00
C GLN A 159 16.15 -10.03 5.79
N PRO A 160 14.88 -10.47 5.90
CA PRO A 160 14.55 -11.86 5.67
C PRO A 160 14.68 -12.20 4.19
N THR A 161 15.04 -13.44 3.93
CA THR A 161 14.96 -14.00 2.58
C THR A 161 13.52 -14.36 2.26
N PHE A 162 13.01 -13.97 1.09
CA PHE A 162 11.70 -14.42 0.58
C PHE A 162 11.76 -15.82 -0.05
N ALA A 163 12.77 -16.61 0.29
CA ALA A 163 12.96 -17.96 -0.21
C ALA A 163 11.77 -18.85 0.19
N GLY A 164 11.20 -19.56 -0.78
CA GLY A 164 9.99 -20.37 -0.59
C GLY A 164 8.68 -19.61 -0.83
N TYR A 165 8.73 -18.28 -1.00
CA TYR A 165 7.57 -17.47 -1.38
C TYR A 165 7.60 -17.03 -2.84
N GLU A 166 8.55 -17.50 -3.66
CA GLU A 166 8.67 -17.10 -5.06
C GLU A 166 7.39 -17.41 -5.83
N LYS A 167 6.75 -16.35 -6.35
CA LYS A 167 5.46 -16.43 -7.05
C LYS A 167 4.40 -17.20 -6.23
N ALA A 168 4.44 -17.08 -4.91
CA ALA A 168 3.45 -17.69 -4.02
C ALA A 168 2.07 -17.03 -4.12
N PHE A 169 2.01 -15.78 -4.59
CA PHE A 169 0.80 -15.00 -4.69
C PHE A 169 0.49 -14.68 -6.14
N ASP A 170 -0.78 -14.78 -6.52
CA ASP A 170 -1.25 -14.35 -7.84
C ASP A 170 -1.37 -12.84 -7.89
N PHE A 171 -1.81 -12.25 -6.79
CA PHE A 171 -1.96 -10.81 -6.66
C PHE A 171 -1.43 -10.32 -5.32
N SER A 172 -0.91 -9.10 -5.32
CA SER A 172 -0.59 -8.35 -4.10
C SER A 172 -1.44 -7.10 -4.03
N VAL A 173 -1.95 -6.79 -2.85
CA VAL A 173 -2.70 -5.56 -2.55
C VAL A 173 -1.94 -4.80 -1.47
N VAL A 174 -1.67 -3.52 -1.74
CA VAL A 174 -0.93 -2.61 -0.87
C VAL A 174 -1.75 -1.33 -0.73
N CYS A 175 -2.36 -1.12 0.43
CA CYS A 175 -3.24 0.03 0.67
C CYS A 175 -2.73 0.77 1.91
N GLY A 176 -2.35 2.04 1.78
CA GLY A 176 -1.87 2.86 2.90
C GLY A 176 -0.56 2.41 3.56
N LEU A 177 -0.03 1.21 3.27
CA LEU A 177 1.15 0.68 3.94
C LEU A 177 2.41 1.51 3.70
N ALA A 178 2.64 1.96 2.47
CA ALA A 178 3.88 2.65 2.09
C ALA A 178 4.10 3.92 2.93
N SER A 179 3.03 4.61 3.32
CA SER A 179 3.12 5.81 4.16
C SER A 179 3.37 5.52 5.64
N GLN A 180 3.12 4.29 6.08
CA GLN A 180 3.13 3.92 7.50
C GLN A 180 4.47 3.33 7.95
N LEU A 181 5.31 2.84 7.03
CA LEU A 181 6.54 2.07 7.34
C LEU A 181 7.50 2.78 8.31
N ASN A 182 7.61 4.11 8.22
CA ASN A 182 8.43 4.92 9.13
C ASN A 182 7.63 6.08 9.77
N ALA A 183 6.29 6.04 9.70
CA ALA A 183 5.43 7.18 10.06
C ALA A 183 5.59 7.62 11.51
N ARG A 184 5.90 6.69 12.41
CA ARG A 184 5.99 6.96 13.85
C ARG A 184 7.13 7.91 14.20
N PHE A 185 8.27 7.85 13.51
CA PHE A 185 9.33 8.85 13.69
C PHE A 185 8.86 10.26 13.29
N ALA A 186 8.14 10.37 12.18
CA ALA A 186 7.56 11.64 11.72
C ALA A 186 6.48 12.16 12.69
N GLY A 187 5.61 11.27 13.17
CA GLY A 187 4.58 11.59 14.16
C GLY A 187 5.17 12.09 15.47
N LEU A 188 6.22 11.42 15.98
CA LEU A 188 6.93 11.86 17.18
C LEU A 188 7.58 13.24 17.00
N LEU A 189 8.26 13.51 15.88
CA LEU A 189 8.82 14.82 15.57
C LEU A 189 7.74 15.91 15.58
N GLN A 190 6.59 15.64 14.95
CA GLN A 190 5.47 16.57 14.90
C GLN A 190 4.90 16.85 16.30
N LEU A 191 4.64 15.81 17.09
CA LEU A 191 4.02 15.93 18.41
C LEU A 191 4.95 16.60 19.44
N TYR A 192 6.27 16.49 19.25
CA TYR A 192 7.27 17.24 20.00
C TYR A 192 7.55 18.65 19.44
N GLY A 193 6.80 19.09 18.41
CA GLY A 193 6.90 20.44 17.84
C GLY A 193 8.23 20.71 17.14
N LYS A 194 8.91 19.69 16.62
CA LYS A 194 10.18 19.83 15.91
C LYS A 194 9.93 20.35 14.49
N ASP A 195 10.50 21.51 14.17
CA ASP A 195 10.47 22.06 12.82
C ASP A 195 11.51 21.39 11.93
N LEU A 196 11.07 20.53 11.00
CA LEU A 196 11.95 19.83 10.07
C LEU A 196 12.81 20.76 9.21
N ARG A 197 12.39 22.02 8.98
CA ARG A 197 13.22 23.01 8.25
C ARG A 197 14.47 23.38 9.03
N ARG A 198 14.48 23.16 10.35
CA ARG A 198 15.64 23.34 11.23
C ARG A 198 16.41 22.06 11.47
N LEU A 199 15.94 20.93 10.95
CA LEU A 199 16.55 19.61 11.06
C LEU A 199 16.82 19.00 9.67
N PRO A 200 17.60 19.66 8.80
CA PRO A 200 17.77 19.22 7.42
C PRO A 200 18.42 17.82 7.30
N ARG A 201 19.32 17.42 8.20
CA ARG A 201 19.93 16.09 8.17
C ARG A 201 18.93 15.02 8.57
N THR A 202 18.15 15.29 9.61
CA THR A 202 17.08 14.40 10.09
C THR A 202 16.02 14.23 9.00
N ALA A 203 15.58 15.32 8.37
CA ALA A 203 14.63 15.29 7.27
C ALA A 203 15.15 14.47 6.07
N ALA A 204 16.42 14.66 5.70
CA ALA A 204 17.05 13.87 4.64
C ALA A 204 17.12 12.38 5.01
N MET A 205 17.45 12.06 6.27
CA MET A 205 17.53 10.68 6.74
C MET A 205 16.17 9.99 6.74
N MET A 206 15.11 10.65 7.21
CA MET A 206 13.76 10.09 7.14
C MET A 206 13.32 9.82 5.70
N LYS A 207 13.66 10.73 4.76
CA LYS A 207 13.39 10.51 3.34
C LYS A 207 14.12 9.27 2.83
N GLU A 208 15.40 9.11 3.17
CA GLU A 208 16.19 7.94 2.79
C GLU A 208 15.58 6.64 3.36
N MET A 209 15.17 6.65 4.64
CA MET A 209 14.47 5.52 5.25
C MET A 209 13.20 5.15 4.49
N ASN A 210 12.40 6.14 4.06
CA ASN A 210 11.20 5.90 3.25
C ASN A 210 11.52 5.29 1.88
N VAL A 211 12.58 5.79 1.22
CA VAL A 211 13.04 5.25 -0.08
C VAL A 211 13.43 3.78 0.06
N GLN A 212 14.18 3.44 1.11
CA GLN A 212 14.61 2.07 1.37
C GLN A 212 13.44 1.16 1.76
N ALA A 213 12.57 1.62 2.66
CA ALA A 213 11.39 0.87 3.08
C ALA A 213 10.45 0.55 1.90
N ALA A 214 10.15 1.56 1.07
CA ALA A 214 9.34 1.40 -0.13
C ALA A 214 10.02 0.48 -1.16
N GLY A 215 11.35 0.58 -1.31
CA GLY A 215 12.13 -0.31 -2.18
C GLY A 215 12.06 -1.76 -1.71
N ARG A 216 12.14 -2.00 -0.40
CA ARG A 216 12.03 -3.34 0.19
C ARG A 216 10.65 -3.93 0.07
N LEU A 217 9.61 -3.13 0.30
CA LEU A 217 8.24 -3.56 0.02
C LEU A 217 8.07 -3.96 -1.45
N MET A 218 8.59 -3.15 -2.38
CA MET A 218 8.53 -3.46 -3.80
C MET A 218 9.31 -4.74 -4.16
N ASP A 219 10.52 -4.93 -3.61
CA ASP A 219 11.30 -6.16 -3.80
C ASP A 219 10.52 -7.39 -3.33
N ALA A 220 9.90 -7.31 -2.14
CA ALA A 220 9.10 -8.39 -1.58
C ALA A 220 7.92 -8.76 -2.50
N ILE A 221 7.19 -7.76 -2.99
CA ILE A 221 6.07 -7.95 -3.93
C ILE A 221 6.58 -8.52 -5.26
N MET A 222 7.69 -8.00 -5.78
CA MET A 222 8.32 -8.46 -7.02
C MET A 222 8.78 -9.91 -6.94
N VAL A 223 9.24 -10.40 -5.80
CA VAL A 223 9.65 -11.79 -5.66
C VAL A 223 8.43 -12.70 -5.51
N THR A 224 7.45 -12.28 -4.72
CA THR A 224 6.37 -13.15 -4.27
C THR A 224 5.14 -13.15 -5.17
N THR A 225 4.96 -12.14 -6.01
CA THR A 225 3.75 -11.97 -6.83
C THR A 225 3.97 -12.36 -8.30
N SER A 226 3.04 -13.12 -8.87
CA SER A 226 3.08 -13.58 -10.25
C SER A 226 2.26 -12.70 -11.21
N GLY A 227 1.04 -12.30 -10.85
CA GLY A 227 0.10 -11.62 -11.75
C GLY A 227 0.16 -10.10 -11.69
N ALA A 228 -0.41 -9.52 -10.63
CA ALA A 228 -0.59 -8.07 -10.50
C ALA A 228 -0.32 -7.54 -9.09
N VAL A 229 0.04 -6.27 -9.01
CA VAL A 229 -0.05 -5.48 -7.78
C VAL A 229 -1.14 -4.43 -7.93
N PHE A 230 -1.99 -4.34 -6.89
CA PHE A 230 -2.96 -3.29 -6.66
C PHE A 230 -2.41 -2.39 -5.56
N ALA A 231 -2.22 -1.11 -5.86
CA ALA A 231 -1.74 -0.13 -4.89
C ALA A 231 -2.82 0.94 -4.67
N ALA A 232 -3.02 1.35 -3.43
CA ALA A 232 -3.82 2.52 -3.07
C ALA A 232 -2.98 3.37 -2.12
N ASN A 233 -2.34 4.40 -2.67
CA ASN A 233 -1.39 5.23 -1.96
C ASN A 233 -2.04 6.57 -1.58
N GLU A 234 -1.99 6.92 -0.30
CA GLU A 234 -2.31 8.27 0.15
C GLU A 234 -1.23 9.21 -0.39
N ILE A 235 -1.55 10.11 -1.31
CA ILE A 235 -0.56 11.08 -1.79
C ILE A 235 -0.63 12.36 -0.95
N TYR A 236 -1.84 12.77 -0.57
CA TYR A 236 -2.07 14.07 0.05
C TYR A 236 -3.13 14.03 1.13
N ALA A 237 -2.93 14.81 2.20
CA ALA A 237 -3.93 15.06 3.23
C ALA A 237 -4.39 16.54 3.21
N ALA A 238 -5.69 16.78 3.29
CA ALA A 238 -6.26 18.13 3.27
C ALA A 238 -7.40 18.34 4.28
N LEU A 239 -7.69 19.61 4.57
CA LEU A 239 -8.82 20.07 5.39
C LEU A 239 -10.15 20.06 4.60
N PRO A 240 -11.31 20.02 5.29
CA PRO A 240 -12.62 19.81 4.66
C PRO A 240 -13.03 20.83 3.59
N ALA A 241 -12.61 22.09 3.74
CA ALA A 241 -12.94 23.16 2.78
C ALA A 241 -12.32 23.00 1.38
N ARG A 242 -11.64 21.87 1.11
CA ARG A 242 -10.94 21.59 -0.16
C ARG A 242 -11.51 20.42 -0.94
N GLU A 243 -12.64 19.85 -0.51
CA GLU A 243 -13.27 18.68 -1.13
C GLU A 243 -13.54 18.88 -2.63
N GLU A 244 -14.18 19.99 -3.03
CA GLU A 244 -14.46 20.29 -4.45
C GLU A 244 -13.18 20.35 -5.30
N ARG A 245 -12.13 20.98 -4.76
CA ARG A 245 -10.84 21.10 -5.45
C ARG A 245 -10.11 19.77 -5.57
N LEU A 246 -10.16 18.95 -4.52
CA LEU A 246 -9.60 17.60 -4.56
C LEU A 246 -10.35 16.72 -5.57
N ALA A 247 -11.67 16.88 -5.70
CA ALA A 247 -12.48 16.15 -6.69
C ALA A 247 -12.11 16.55 -8.12
N GLU A 248 -11.91 17.86 -8.38
CA GLU A 248 -11.36 18.33 -9.66
C GLU A 248 -9.99 17.70 -9.95
N TYR A 249 -9.11 17.61 -8.96
CA TYR A 249 -7.80 16.96 -9.13
C TYR A 249 -7.92 15.46 -9.40
N ALA A 250 -8.82 14.76 -8.73
CA ALA A 250 -9.09 13.36 -9.00
C ALA A 250 -9.54 13.10 -10.44
N GLN A 251 -10.39 14.00 -10.96
CA GLN A 251 -10.80 13.95 -12.36
C GLN A 251 -9.62 14.21 -13.30
N ILE A 252 -8.87 15.29 -13.10
CA ILE A 252 -7.70 15.65 -13.92
C ILE A 252 -6.68 14.49 -13.93
N TRP A 253 -6.36 13.95 -12.75
CA TRP A 253 -5.42 12.84 -12.60
C TRP A 253 -5.86 11.59 -13.36
N THR A 254 -7.16 11.28 -13.32
CA THR A 254 -7.72 10.14 -14.04
C THR A 254 -7.66 10.38 -15.56
N GLU A 255 -8.03 11.57 -16.04
CA GLU A 255 -8.00 11.92 -17.47
C GLU A 255 -6.57 11.93 -18.05
N GLU A 256 -5.62 12.55 -17.35
CA GLU A 256 -4.20 12.56 -17.74
C GLU A 256 -3.64 11.13 -17.82
N TRP A 257 -4.05 10.26 -16.91
CA TRP A 257 -3.62 8.88 -16.92
C TRP A 257 -4.22 8.06 -18.07
N GLU A 258 -5.50 8.24 -18.37
CA GLU A 258 -6.13 7.59 -19.53
C GLU A 258 -5.45 7.99 -20.85
N GLN A 259 -5.02 9.26 -20.97
CA GLN A 259 -4.22 9.71 -22.10
C GLN A 259 -2.87 8.99 -22.17
N LEU A 260 -2.19 8.80 -21.03
CA LEU A 260 -0.92 8.06 -20.97
C LEU A 260 -1.08 6.57 -21.33
N LEU A 261 -2.16 5.92 -20.90
CA LEU A 261 -2.43 4.52 -21.24
C LEU A 261 -2.79 4.32 -22.72
N THR A 262 -3.40 5.32 -23.36
CA THR A 262 -3.79 5.29 -24.78
C THR A 262 -2.65 5.72 -25.72
N ALA A 263 -1.75 6.59 -25.25
CA ALA A 263 -0.57 7.01 -26.00
C ALA A 263 0.43 5.84 -26.16
N LYS A 264 0.71 5.44 -27.41
CA LYS A 264 1.74 4.44 -27.73
C LYS A 264 3.14 5.06 -27.69
N THR A 265 3.63 5.61 -26.58
CA THR A 265 4.93 6.32 -26.66
C THR A 265 5.81 6.32 -25.41
N GLU A 266 7.10 6.34 -25.69
CA GLU A 266 8.31 6.17 -24.87
C GLU A 266 8.57 7.26 -23.80
N THR A 267 7.66 8.21 -23.62
CA THR A 267 7.78 9.30 -22.64
C THR A 267 6.62 9.24 -21.65
N GLN A 268 6.86 8.59 -20.50
CA GLN A 268 6.00 8.70 -19.34
C GLN A 268 6.46 9.89 -18.49
N ILE A 269 5.75 11.00 -18.65
CA ILE A 269 5.90 12.18 -17.80
C ILE A 269 5.11 11.90 -16.52
N LEU A 270 5.73 12.10 -15.36
CA LEU A 270 5.03 12.12 -14.08
C LEU A 270 4.00 13.26 -14.12
N PRO A 271 2.74 13.06 -13.70
CA PRO A 271 1.89 14.18 -13.38
C PRO A 271 2.65 15.10 -12.40
N GLU A 272 2.67 16.41 -12.70
CA GLU A 272 3.37 17.38 -11.87
C GLU A 272 2.71 17.43 -10.48
N ASP A 273 3.51 17.74 -9.45
CA ASP A 273 2.97 17.94 -8.11
C ASP A 273 1.91 19.05 -8.15
N VAL A 274 0.74 18.75 -7.59
CA VAL A 274 -0.42 19.64 -7.69
C VAL A 274 -0.25 20.86 -6.79
N GLU A 275 -0.30 22.05 -7.39
CA GLU A 275 -0.12 23.32 -6.69
C GLU A 275 -1.26 23.59 -5.69
N GLY A 276 -0.92 23.96 -4.45
CA GLY A 276 -1.88 24.33 -3.41
C GLY A 276 -2.19 23.25 -2.36
N ILE A 277 -1.55 22.09 -2.44
CA ILE A 277 -1.70 21.02 -1.44
C ILE A 277 -0.85 21.28 -0.18
N THR A 278 -1.42 20.93 0.99
CA THR A 278 -0.90 21.28 2.32
C THR A 278 0.13 20.31 2.87
N CYS A 279 0.09 19.03 2.49
CA CYS A 279 1.01 18.02 3.01
C CYS A 279 1.12 16.84 2.04
N GLN A 280 2.35 16.48 1.66
CA GLN A 280 2.66 15.21 0.99
C GLN A 280 2.80 14.12 2.06
N VAL A 281 2.16 12.98 1.83
CA VAL A 281 2.30 11.82 2.71
C VAL A 281 3.60 11.10 2.35
N ALA A 282 4.52 11.04 3.32
CA ALA A 282 5.86 10.48 3.13
C ALA A 282 5.79 8.96 2.89
N GLY A 283 6.60 8.39 1.99
CA GLY A 283 6.66 6.96 1.71
C GLY A 283 5.79 6.50 0.53
N SER A 284 4.59 7.06 0.39
CA SER A 284 3.67 6.76 -0.72
C SER A 284 4.26 7.09 -2.09
N ARG A 285 4.90 8.26 -2.20
CA ARG A 285 5.54 8.71 -3.44
C ARG A 285 6.73 7.83 -3.81
N GLU A 286 7.52 7.41 -2.81
CA GLU A 286 8.66 6.54 -3.01
C GLU A 286 8.23 5.18 -3.57
N PHE A 287 7.13 4.60 -3.07
CA PHE A 287 6.60 3.34 -3.58
C PHE A 287 6.09 3.46 -5.03
N GLU A 288 5.39 4.55 -5.35
CA GLU A 288 4.98 4.86 -6.73
C GLU A 288 6.19 4.95 -7.68
N LEU A 289 7.26 5.64 -7.26
CA LEU A 289 8.48 5.77 -8.05
C LEU A 289 9.12 4.40 -8.35
N HIS A 290 9.12 3.48 -7.38
CA HIS A 290 9.60 2.11 -7.58
C HIS A 290 8.74 1.33 -8.59
N LEU A 291 7.40 1.48 -8.56
CA LEU A 291 6.50 0.88 -9.56
C LEU A 291 6.81 1.41 -10.97
N MET A 292 7.03 2.72 -11.11
CA MET A 292 7.38 3.32 -12.41
C MET A 292 8.75 2.88 -12.92
N GLN A 293 9.75 2.80 -12.04
CA GLN A 293 11.07 2.28 -12.40
C GLN A 293 10.98 0.81 -12.88
N ALA A 294 10.14 0.00 -12.23
CA ALA A 294 9.88 -1.37 -12.68
C ALA A 294 9.19 -1.40 -14.06
N GLN A 295 8.27 -0.47 -14.34
CA GLN A 295 7.70 -0.33 -15.69
C GLN A 295 8.76 0.02 -16.72
N LYS A 296 9.59 1.04 -16.44
CA LYS A 296 10.67 1.48 -17.33
C LYS A 296 11.67 0.37 -17.63
N ALA A 297 11.91 -0.49 -16.63
CA ALA A 297 12.75 -1.68 -16.77
C ALA A 297 12.04 -2.85 -17.50
N GLY A 298 10.81 -2.67 -17.98
CA GLY A 298 10.05 -3.71 -18.68
C GLY A 298 9.61 -4.87 -17.78
N LYS A 299 9.58 -4.67 -16.46
CA LYS A 299 9.18 -5.72 -15.48
C LYS A 299 7.68 -5.76 -15.25
N LEU A 300 6.98 -4.64 -15.44
CA LEU A 300 5.54 -4.54 -15.31
C LEU A 300 4.95 -3.58 -16.34
N VAL A 301 3.63 -3.59 -16.48
CA VAL A 301 2.87 -2.63 -17.28
C VAL A 301 1.69 -2.11 -16.47
N PHE A 302 1.51 -0.79 -16.44
CA PHE A 302 0.32 -0.22 -15.82
C PHE A 302 -0.90 -0.41 -16.69
N ARG A 303 -2.05 -0.59 -16.03
CA ARG A 303 -3.30 -0.95 -16.70
C ARG A 303 -4.45 -0.04 -16.35
N HIS A 304 -4.49 0.37 -15.10
CA HIS A 304 -5.48 1.29 -14.61
C HIS A 304 -4.84 2.14 -13.53
N ARG A 305 -5.18 3.43 -13.49
CA ARG A 305 -4.90 4.31 -12.37
C ARG A 305 -6.03 5.32 -12.29
N SER A 306 -6.42 5.68 -11.08
CA SER A 306 -7.39 6.74 -10.84
C SER A 306 -7.06 7.44 -9.53
N GLY A 307 -7.36 8.74 -9.49
CA GLY A 307 -7.39 9.51 -8.26
C GLY A 307 -8.75 9.39 -7.60
N CYS A 308 -8.79 9.19 -6.28
CA CYS A 308 -10.03 9.17 -5.51
C CYS A 308 -9.86 10.03 -4.26
N VAL A 309 -10.88 10.80 -3.91
CA VAL A 309 -10.86 11.63 -2.69
C VAL A 309 -11.73 10.97 -1.65
N TRP A 310 -11.16 10.66 -0.49
CA TRP A 310 -11.92 10.05 0.58
C TRP A 310 -11.94 10.90 1.85
N PRO A 311 -13.13 11.12 2.44
CA PRO A 311 -13.27 11.73 3.76
C PRO A 311 -12.96 10.67 4.82
N PHE A 312 -11.76 10.70 5.39
CA PHE A 312 -11.38 9.75 6.44
C PHE A 312 -11.92 10.19 7.82
N SER A 313 -12.15 11.49 8.01
CA SER A 313 -12.81 12.07 9.19
C SER A 313 -13.44 13.42 8.85
N GLU A 314 -14.23 13.99 9.77
CA GLU A 314 -14.77 15.37 9.63
C GLU A 314 -13.67 16.44 9.45
N GLU A 315 -12.42 16.13 9.80
CA GLU A 315 -11.31 17.09 9.78
C GLU A 315 -10.24 16.76 8.71
N LYS A 316 -10.29 15.58 8.09
CA LYS A 316 -9.22 15.09 7.20
C LYS A 316 -9.76 14.32 6.00
N TYR A 317 -9.29 14.75 4.83
CA TYR A 317 -9.52 14.15 3.53
C TYR A 317 -8.20 13.67 2.95
N TYR A 318 -8.23 12.53 2.28
CA TYR A 318 -7.07 12.03 1.56
C TYR A 318 -7.34 11.92 0.07
N PHE A 319 -6.38 12.38 -0.72
CA PHE A 319 -6.30 12.03 -2.13
C PHE A 319 -5.55 10.71 -2.25
N MET A 320 -6.27 9.67 -2.65
CA MET A 320 -5.77 8.33 -2.89
C MET A 320 -5.46 8.15 -4.37
N ASP A 321 -4.26 7.68 -4.66
CA ASP A 321 -3.89 7.20 -5.98
C ASP A 321 -4.02 5.68 -6.01
N VAL A 322 -4.98 5.20 -6.79
CA VAL A 322 -5.33 3.79 -6.90
C VAL A 322 -4.86 3.27 -8.24
N LEU A 323 -4.00 2.25 -8.23
CA LEU A 323 -3.21 1.81 -9.38
C LEU A 323 -3.21 0.28 -9.50
N THR A 324 -3.32 -0.22 -10.73
CA THR A 324 -3.14 -1.63 -11.08
C THR A 324 -1.96 -1.79 -12.04
N ALA A 325 -1.01 -2.64 -11.66
CA ALA A 325 0.18 -2.97 -12.46
C ALA A 325 0.31 -4.48 -12.67
N TYR A 326 0.46 -4.94 -13.92
CA TYR A 326 0.66 -6.35 -14.24
C TYR A 326 2.12 -6.67 -14.47
N PHE A 327 2.63 -7.75 -13.88
CA PHE A 327 3.99 -8.21 -14.13
C PHE A 327 4.11 -8.82 -15.53
N ILE A 328 5.21 -8.50 -16.20
CA ILE A 328 5.54 -9.02 -17.53
C ILE A 328 6.31 -10.34 -17.34
N ASN A 329 6.04 -11.34 -18.19
CA ASN A 329 6.70 -12.65 -18.20
C ASN A 329 6.60 -13.47 -16.90
N LYS A 330 5.58 -13.20 -16.09
CA LYS A 330 5.23 -14.03 -14.95
C LYS A 330 3.89 -14.69 -15.21
N GLU A 331 3.89 -16.01 -15.31
CA GLU A 331 2.67 -16.80 -15.44
C GLU A 331 2.01 -16.99 -14.06
N ILE A 332 0.69 -16.82 -14.02
CA ILE A 332 -0.16 -17.29 -12.92
C ILE A 332 -0.24 -18.81 -13.02
N LYS A 333 -0.04 -19.50 -11.88
CA LYS A 333 -0.03 -20.97 -11.80
C LYS A 333 -1.41 -21.58 -11.99
#